data_AF-A0A7X7H6M2-F1
#
_entry.id   AF-A0A7X7H6M2-F1
#
_cell.length_a   1.000
_cell.length_b   1.000
_cell.length_c   1.000
_cell.angle_alpha   90.00
_cell.angle_beta   90.00
_cell.angle_gamma   90.00
#
_symmetry.space_group_name_H-M   'P 1'
#
loop_
_entity.id
_entity.type
_entity.pdbx_description
1 polymer ?
#
loop_
_entity_poly.entity_id
_entity_poly.type
_entity_poly.pdbx_seq_one_letter_code
_entity_poly.pdbx_strand_id
1 'polypeptide(L)'
;SSAIKGEKAGFVVMGMDYGSLVFESTDNGFTLIQVECKKADRGGKEVVNESVNLTESTLYVRVKVNPDSKCQFSYSTDGKKFKNLGKEFVAREGKWIGAKVGFYCTRPVSNNDGGMMSIDWFRVDK
;
A
#
# COMPACT_ATOMS: atom_id res chain seq x y z
N SER A 1 8.68 -5.57 -19.13
CA SER A 1 7.22 -5.78 -19.15
C SER A 1 6.57 -4.45 -18.87
N SER A 2 5.71 -3.92 -19.75
CA SER A 2 4.92 -2.72 -19.43
C SER A 2 3.79 -3.13 -18.50
N ALA A 3 3.55 -2.38 -17.42
CA ALA A 3 2.43 -2.66 -16.52
C ALA A 3 1.11 -2.66 -17.31
N ILE A 4 0.26 -3.64 -17.07
CA ILE A 4 -1.10 -3.70 -17.60
C ILE A 4 -1.94 -2.68 -16.82
N LYS A 5 -2.84 -1.98 -17.50
CA LYS A 5 -3.76 -1.02 -16.87
C LYS A 5 -4.53 -1.69 -15.71
N GLY A 6 -4.59 -0.99 -14.58
CA GLY A 6 -5.28 -1.46 -13.37
C GLY A 6 -4.48 -2.47 -12.54
N GLU A 7 -3.25 -2.81 -12.94
CA GLU A 7 -2.34 -3.54 -12.05
C GLU A 7 -1.99 -2.70 -10.83
N LYS A 8 -1.87 -3.38 -9.70
CA LYS A 8 -1.63 -2.76 -8.40
C LYS A 8 -0.42 -3.39 -7.75
N ALA A 9 0.48 -2.55 -7.26
CA ALA A 9 1.47 -2.90 -6.27
C ALA A 9 1.08 -2.25 -4.94
N GLY A 10 1.27 -2.92 -3.82
CA GLY A 10 0.86 -2.38 -2.53
C GLY A 10 1.90 -2.56 -1.44
N PHE A 11 1.92 -1.61 -0.51
CA PHE A 11 2.66 -1.65 0.75
C PHE A 11 1.66 -1.64 1.92
N VAL A 12 1.59 -2.74 2.66
CA VAL A 12 0.46 -3.03 3.56
C VAL A 12 0.90 -3.20 5.00
N VAL A 13 0.06 -2.73 5.93
CA VAL A 13 -0.03 -3.24 7.30
C VAL A 13 -1.26 -4.14 7.37
N MET A 14 -1.04 -5.43 7.57
CA MET A 14 -2.03 -6.50 7.42
C MET A 14 -2.33 -7.20 8.75
N GLY A 15 -3.63 -7.35 9.04
CA GLY A 15 -4.19 -8.16 10.11
C GLY A 15 -5.62 -8.58 9.76
N MET A 16 -6.51 -8.71 10.75
CA MET A 16 -7.95 -8.86 10.48
C MET A 16 -8.58 -7.60 9.86
N ASP A 17 -7.95 -6.45 10.11
CA ASP A 17 -8.14 -5.21 9.38
C ASP A 17 -6.82 -4.91 8.64
N TYR A 18 -6.87 -4.19 7.52
CA TYR A 18 -5.64 -3.75 6.85
C TYR A 18 -5.69 -2.29 6.42
N GLY A 19 -4.52 -1.68 6.36
CA GLY A 19 -4.27 -0.40 5.73
C GLY A 19 -3.15 -0.54 4.70
N SER A 20 -3.27 0.10 3.55
CA SER A 20 -2.30 -0.06 2.46
C SER A 20 -2.08 1.24 1.68
N LEU A 21 -0.86 1.43 1.19
CA LEU A 21 -0.56 2.30 0.07
C LEU A 21 -0.57 1.46 -1.21
N VAL A 22 -1.47 1.77 -2.12
CA VAL A 22 -1.69 1.05 -3.37
C VAL A 22 -1.26 1.93 -4.53
N PHE A 23 -0.29 1.44 -5.29
CA PHE A 23 0.21 2.05 -6.50
C PHE A 23 -0.44 1.37 -7.70
N GLU A 24 -1.38 2.06 -8.34
CA GLU A 24 -2.19 1.56 -9.44
C GLU A 24 -1.71 2.13 -10.78
N SER A 25 -1.51 1.26 -11.76
CA SER A 25 -1.20 1.64 -13.14
C SER A 25 -2.45 2.18 -13.84
N THR A 26 -2.31 3.35 -14.48
CA THR A 26 -3.39 4.04 -15.21
C THR A 26 -2.94 4.41 -16.62
N ASP A 27 -3.86 4.92 -17.45
CA ASP A 27 -3.50 5.36 -18.81
C ASP A 27 -2.51 6.54 -18.81
N ASN A 28 -2.48 7.33 -17.73
CA ASN A 28 -1.74 8.60 -17.65
C ASN A 28 -0.54 8.53 -16.68
N GLY A 29 -0.06 7.33 -16.37
CA GLY A 29 0.97 7.10 -15.35
C GLY A 29 0.40 6.29 -14.19
N PHE A 30 0.58 6.75 -12.96
CA PHE A 30 0.18 6.00 -11.77
C PHE A 30 -0.70 6.81 -10.84
N THR A 31 -1.52 6.12 -10.06
CA THR A 31 -2.22 6.71 -8.91
C THR A 31 -1.77 5.99 -7.65
N LEU A 32 -1.29 6.75 -6.68
CA LEU A 32 -1.03 6.26 -5.34
C LEU A 32 -2.26 6.51 -4.46
N ILE A 33 -2.76 5.45 -3.85
CA ILE A 33 -4.04 5.45 -3.12
C ILE A 33 -3.78 4.92 -1.72
N GLN A 34 -4.21 5.65 -0.68
CA GLN A 34 -4.26 5.10 0.66
C GLN A 34 -5.63 4.49 0.92
N VAL A 35 -5.65 3.21 1.26
CA VAL A 35 -6.87 2.45 1.53
C VAL A 35 -6.88 1.88 2.93
N GLU A 36 -8.07 1.69 3.49
CA GLU A 36 -8.31 0.87 4.68
C GLU A 36 -9.42 -0.14 4.43
N CYS A 37 -9.33 -1.31 5.04
CA CYS A 37 -10.41 -2.28 5.06
C CYS A 37 -10.57 -2.81 6.48
N LYS A 38 -11.69 -2.47 7.11
CA LYS A 38 -12.08 -2.97 8.43
C LYS A 38 -12.89 -4.25 8.29
N LYS A 39 -12.68 -5.20 9.19
CA LYS A 39 -13.30 -6.54 9.15
C LYS A 39 -12.99 -7.25 7.82
N ALA A 40 -11.76 -7.11 7.33
CA ALA A 40 -11.32 -7.70 6.06
C ALA A 40 -11.47 -9.22 6.09
N ASP A 41 -11.23 -9.85 7.24
CA ASP A 41 -11.42 -11.29 7.47
C ASP A 41 -12.88 -11.78 7.31
N ARG A 42 -13.85 -10.84 7.28
CA ARG A 42 -15.28 -11.10 7.16
C ARG A 42 -15.89 -10.48 5.90
N GLY A 43 -15.07 -10.17 4.89
CA GLY A 43 -15.54 -9.57 3.64
C GLY A 43 -15.88 -8.09 3.77
N GLY A 44 -15.19 -7.38 4.67
CA GLY A 44 -15.22 -5.93 4.75
C GLY A 44 -14.95 -5.28 3.39
N LYS A 45 -15.51 -4.08 3.18
CA LYS A 45 -15.28 -3.30 1.97
C LYS A 45 -14.09 -2.38 2.18
N GLU A 46 -13.20 -2.38 1.20
CA GLU A 46 -12.11 -1.43 1.12
C GLU A 46 -12.66 0.00 0.93
N VAL A 47 -12.07 0.95 1.64
CA VAL A 47 -12.39 2.36 1.59
C VAL A 47 -11.13 3.11 1.17
N VAL A 48 -11.25 3.93 0.12
CA VAL A 48 -10.23 4.89 -0.27
C VAL A 48 -10.32 6.10 0.65
N ASN A 49 -9.23 6.44 1.34
CA ASN A 49 -9.19 7.64 2.19
C ASN A 49 -8.59 8.84 1.46
N GLU A 50 -7.56 8.63 0.63
CA GLU A 50 -6.92 9.68 -0.16
C GLU A 50 -6.18 9.09 -1.36
N SER A 51 -6.00 9.87 -2.42
CA SER A 51 -5.25 9.47 -3.61
C SER A 51 -4.50 10.64 -4.22
N VAL A 52 -3.37 10.36 -4.86
CA VAL A 52 -2.57 11.33 -5.61
C VAL A 52 -2.08 10.71 -6.91
N ASN A 53 -2.12 11.48 -8.00
CA ASN A 53 -1.56 11.06 -9.28
C ASN A 53 -0.05 11.32 -9.32
N LEU A 54 0.68 10.37 -9.87
CA LEU A 54 2.14 10.36 -9.98
C LEU A 54 2.55 10.00 -11.41
N THR A 55 3.61 10.63 -11.89
CA THR A 55 4.21 10.30 -13.19
C THR A 55 5.46 9.43 -13.02
N GLU A 56 6.04 9.44 -11.83
CA GLU A 56 7.21 8.66 -11.46
C GLU A 56 6.84 7.18 -11.27
N SER A 57 7.61 6.29 -11.88
CA SER A 57 7.47 4.83 -11.71
C SER A 57 8.20 4.29 -10.48
N THR A 58 8.98 5.13 -9.80
CA THR A 58 9.75 4.80 -8.60
C THR A 58 9.28 5.64 -7.43
N LEU A 59 9.07 5.00 -6.29
CA LEU A 59 8.50 5.62 -5.11
C LEU A 59 9.14 5.05 -3.85
N TYR A 60 9.40 5.93 -2.87
CA TYR A 60 9.73 5.52 -1.52
C TYR A 60 8.45 5.55 -0.68
N VAL A 61 8.17 4.46 0.01
CA VAL A 61 7.00 4.34 0.90
C VAL A 61 7.46 4.09 2.33
N ARG A 62 6.67 4.58 3.29
CA ARG A 62 6.95 4.45 4.71
C ARG A 62 5.66 4.37 5.49
N VAL A 63 5.65 3.53 6.51
CA VAL A 63 4.64 3.56 7.57
C VAL A 63 5.34 3.88 8.89
N LYS A 64 4.81 4.85 9.63
CA LYS A 64 5.20 5.10 11.02
C LYS A 64 4.19 4.42 11.91
N VAL A 65 4.64 3.53 12.79
CA VAL A 65 3.80 2.88 13.80
C VAL A 65 4.00 3.62 15.12
N ASN A 66 2.98 4.35 15.55
CA ASN A 66 2.92 5.06 16.82
C ASN A 66 2.40 4.14 17.93
N PRO A 67 2.46 4.57 19.21
CA PRO A 67 1.72 3.92 20.29
C PRO A 67 0.24 3.71 19.93
N ASP A 68 -0.41 2.77 20.64
CA ASP A 68 -1.79 2.34 20.37
C ASP A 68 -2.01 1.73 18.97
N SER A 69 -0.95 1.19 18.36
CA SER A 69 -1.00 0.53 17.05
C SER A 69 -1.45 1.45 15.91
N LYS A 70 -1.28 2.77 16.05
CA LYS A 70 -1.65 3.75 15.02
C LYS A 70 -0.58 3.81 13.93
N CYS A 71 -0.97 3.51 12.70
CA CYS A 71 -0.14 3.50 11.52
C CYS A 71 -0.42 4.72 10.65
N GLN A 72 0.58 5.57 10.46
CA GLN A 72 0.53 6.69 9.50
C GLN A 72 1.34 6.34 8.26
N PHE A 73 0.68 6.32 7.11
CA PHE A 73 1.33 6.09 5.82
C PHE A 73 1.87 7.38 5.22
N SER A 74 3.01 7.27 4.55
CA SER A 74 3.68 8.37 3.86
C SER A 74 4.46 7.88 2.65
N TYR A 75 4.72 8.79 1.71
CA TYR A 75 5.47 8.50 0.48
C TYR A 75 6.42 9.63 0.11
N SER A 76 7.39 9.35 -0.77
CA SER A 76 8.35 10.32 -1.29
C SER A 76 8.79 9.95 -2.70
N THR A 77 8.88 10.92 -3.60
CA THR A 77 9.41 10.76 -4.97
C THR A 77 10.91 11.06 -5.05
N ASP A 78 11.50 11.71 -4.05
CA ASP A 78 12.92 12.09 -4.01
C ASP A 78 13.73 11.33 -2.95
N GLY A 79 13.07 10.49 -2.13
CA GLY A 79 13.68 9.74 -1.02
C GLY A 79 14.09 10.61 0.18
N LYS A 80 13.82 11.92 0.14
CA LYS A 80 14.24 12.90 1.15
C LYS A 80 13.05 13.47 1.90
N LYS A 81 12.03 13.95 1.19
CA LYS A 81 10.84 14.57 1.77
C LYS A 81 9.66 13.61 1.69
N PHE A 82 9.20 13.15 2.84
CA PHE A 82 8.03 12.28 2.95
C PHE A 82 6.77 13.11 3.21
N LYS A 83 5.71 12.81 2.45
CA LYS A 83 4.38 13.40 2.63
C LYS A 83 3.44 12.31 3.15
N ASN A 84 2.65 12.64 4.18
CA ASN A 84 1.59 11.75 4.63
C ASN A 84 0.53 11.63 3.53
N LEU A 85 -0.08 10.45 3.41
CA LEU A 85 -1.22 10.22 2.52
C LEU A 85 -2.29 9.46 3.30
N GLY A 86 -3.51 9.98 3.28
CA GLY A 86 -4.65 9.44 4.00
C GLY A 86 -4.60 9.71 5.49
N LYS A 87 -5.48 9.01 6.22
CA LYS A 87 -5.64 9.12 7.67
C LYS A 87 -4.88 8.01 8.41
N GLU A 88 -4.76 8.14 9.73
CA GLU A 88 -4.23 7.08 10.57
C GLU A 88 -5.09 5.80 10.50
N PHE A 89 -4.43 4.66 10.35
CA PHE A 89 -5.03 3.33 10.40
C PHE A 89 -4.67 2.67 11.73
N VAL A 90 -5.62 2.07 12.45
CA VAL A 90 -5.31 1.31 13.68
C VAL A 90 -5.09 -0.14 13.30
N ALA A 91 -3.85 -0.62 13.45
CA ALA A 91 -3.53 -2.01 13.15
C ALA A 91 -4.20 -2.96 14.15
N ARG A 92 -4.70 -4.07 13.62
CA ARG A 92 -5.36 -5.14 14.36
C ARG A 92 -4.59 -6.45 14.19
N GLU A 93 -4.60 -7.30 15.20
CA GLU A 93 -4.02 -8.64 15.12
C GLU A 93 -4.61 -9.46 13.97
N GLY A 94 -3.81 -10.38 13.44
CA GLY A 94 -4.29 -11.43 12.53
C GLY A 94 -4.80 -12.65 13.33
N LYS A 95 -5.32 -13.66 12.63
CA LYS A 95 -5.74 -14.90 13.29
C LYS A 95 -4.52 -15.63 13.87
N TRP A 96 -4.41 -15.62 15.19
CA TRP A 96 -3.33 -16.25 15.96
C TRP A 96 -1.92 -15.66 15.71
N ILE A 97 -1.84 -14.48 15.10
CA ILE A 97 -0.58 -13.79 14.76
C ILE A 97 -0.69 -12.28 15.01
N GLY A 98 0.44 -11.61 15.22
CA GLY A 98 0.50 -10.15 15.20
C GLY A 98 0.29 -9.57 13.79
N ALA A 99 0.01 -8.26 13.72
CA ALA A 99 -0.04 -7.53 12.46
C ALA A 99 1.31 -7.59 11.74
N LYS A 100 1.29 -7.64 10.40
CA LYS A 100 2.49 -7.74 9.56
C LYS A 100 2.58 -6.59 8.59
N VAL A 101 3.82 -6.20 8.27
CA VAL A 101 4.09 -5.26 7.18
C VAL A 101 4.63 -6.04 5.99
N GLY A 102 4.21 -5.68 4.78
CA GLY A 102 4.69 -6.36 3.58
C GLY A 102 4.30 -5.68 2.29
N PHE A 103 4.59 -6.36 1.19
CA PHE A 103 4.27 -5.92 -0.15
C PHE A 103 3.47 -6.98 -0.89
N TYR A 104 2.69 -6.53 -1.89
CA TYR A 104 1.93 -7.42 -2.77
C TYR A 104 1.80 -6.83 -4.16
N CYS A 105 1.48 -7.70 -5.12
CA CYS A 105 1.05 -7.31 -6.47
C CYS A 105 -0.26 -8.02 -6.79
N THR A 106 -1.22 -7.29 -7.37
CA THR A 106 -2.48 -7.85 -7.88
C THR A 106 -2.76 -7.32 -9.27
N ARG A 107 -3.48 -8.11 -10.06
CA ARG A 107 -3.87 -7.76 -11.43
C ARG A 107 -5.36 -7.98 -11.65
N PRO A 108 -6.01 -7.18 -12.51
CA PRO A 108 -7.43 -7.33 -12.82
C PRO A 108 -7.70 -8.41 -13.87
N VAL A 109 -6.66 -8.87 -14.59
CA VAL A 109 -6.77 -9.84 -15.68
C VAL A 109 -6.24 -11.22 -15.26
N SER A 110 -6.87 -12.28 -15.78
CA SER A 110 -6.51 -13.68 -15.52
C SER A 110 -5.77 -14.29 -16.72
N ASN A 111 -4.61 -13.74 -17.09
CA ASN A 111 -3.72 -14.26 -18.14
C ASN A 111 -2.33 -14.63 -17.55
N ASN A 112 -1.37 -15.04 -18.38
CA ASN A 112 -0.02 -15.39 -17.90
C ASN A 112 0.97 -14.22 -17.92
N ASP A 113 0.53 -13.05 -18.37
CA ASP A 113 1.33 -11.82 -18.36
C ASP A 113 1.06 -11.03 -17.08
N GLY A 114 2.10 -10.40 -16.53
CA GLY A 114 1.97 -9.61 -15.33
C GLY A 114 3.01 -8.51 -15.23
N GLY A 115 2.60 -7.42 -14.60
CA GLY A 115 3.48 -6.43 -14.04
C GLY A 115 4.29 -6.99 -12.88
N MET A 116 5.39 -6.30 -12.60
CA MET A 116 6.31 -6.64 -11.53
C MET A 116 6.63 -5.37 -10.76
N MET A 117 6.85 -5.51 -9.46
CA MET A 117 7.46 -4.49 -8.63
C MET A 117 8.86 -4.94 -8.22
N SER A 118 9.85 -4.08 -8.45
CA SER A 118 11.21 -4.26 -7.93
C SER A 118 11.33 -3.50 -6.61
N ILE A 119 11.79 -4.19 -5.56
CA ILE A 119 12.01 -3.60 -4.24
C ILE A 119 13.52 -3.52 -4.03
N ASP A 120 14.06 -2.30 -3.94
CA ASP A 120 15.49 -2.07 -3.77
C ASP A 120 15.96 -2.44 -2.35
N TRP A 121 15.22 -2.00 -1.33
CA TRP A 121 15.49 -2.34 0.06
C TRP A 121 14.23 -2.25 0.93
N PHE A 122 14.28 -2.94 2.07
CA PHE A 122 13.29 -2.82 3.13
C PHE A 122 14.02 -2.55 4.45
N ARG A 123 13.68 -1.43 5.10
CA ARG A 123 14.31 -1.00 6.36
C ARG A 123 13.27 -0.87 7.45
N VAL A 124 13.60 -1.42 8.61
CA VAL A 124 12.87 -1.22 9.85
C VAL A 124 13.78 -0.46 10.80
N ASP A 125 13.27 0.60 11.39
CA ASP A 125 13.95 1.41 12.40
C ASP A 125 13.02 1.59 13.61
N LYS A 126 13.57 2.06 14.73
CA LYS A 126 12.84 2.27 15.98
C LYS A 126 12.09 3.60 16.01
#